data_AF-A0A2E6A301-F1
#
_entry.id   AF-A0A2E6A301-F1
#
_cell.length_a   1.000
_cell.length_b   1.000
_cell.length_c   1.000
_cell.angle_alpha   90.00
_cell.angle_beta   90.00
_cell.angle_gamma   90.00
#
_symmetry.space_group_name_H-M   'P 1'
#
loop_
_entity.id
_entity.type
_entity.pdbx_description
1 polymer ?
#
loop_
_entity_poly.entity_id
_entity_poly.type
_entity_poly.pdbx_seq_one_letter_code
_entity_poly.pdbx_strand_id
1 'polypeptide(L)'
;MGITVDVDHLLEHGYVLVENVVTADEAGAVVDLLCDYLDVNPHASIPGFRRKAGEVAQGIVPLHQHQSLWDTRQSPNMHEAFSQVYDNHRLWVTVDRASYKPRLSERAGASKGDPNAIHIDRPVLDTSSFAVQGVLYLTDTAEDQGAWECVPGLYQRIKRGDVTSFDRRTDSVEGYEIKRVAGPAGSIVIWDGLMPHSSGHNWTNTPRFAQYITMHPEGDEATRQERVSNWQDRRAPPYWRSMPNQEDPEPWATPAQLTELGEQLLGARPWGDTA
;
A
#
# COMPACT_ATOMS: atom_id res chain seq x y z
N MET A 1 20.15 -13.00 -4.54
CA MET A 1 20.27 -11.94 -5.56
C MET A 1 19.72 -10.68 -4.92
N GLY A 2 20.46 -9.58 -4.94
CA GLY A 2 19.93 -8.30 -4.46
C GLY A 2 18.88 -7.75 -5.42
N ILE A 3 18.01 -6.88 -4.92
CA ILE A 3 17.10 -6.10 -5.75
C ILE A 3 17.76 -4.77 -6.16
N THR A 4 17.30 -4.16 -7.24
CA THR A 4 17.76 -2.86 -7.70
C THR A 4 16.55 -1.99 -8.01
N VAL A 5 16.52 -0.79 -7.46
CA VAL A 5 15.46 0.20 -7.68
C VAL A 5 15.96 1.23 -8.69
N ASP A 6 15.14 1.51 -9.70
CA ASP A 6 15.37 2.63 -10.62
C ASP A 6 14.93 3.94 -9.95
N VAL A 7 15.79 4.46 -9.08
CA VAL A 7 15.52 5.69 -8.31
C VAL A 7 15.43 6.91 -9.23
N ASP A 8 16.18 6.95 -10.33
CA ASP A 8 16.10 8.03 -11.31
C ASP A 8 14.70 8.06 -11.97
N HIS A 9 14.16 6.89 -12.34
CA HIS A 9 12.79 6.79 -12.85
C HIS A 9 11.75 7.25 -11.80
N LEU A 10 11.92 6.88 -10.53
CA LEU A 10 11.06 7.37 -9.45
C LEU A 10 11.11 8.90 -9.32
N LEU A 11 12.29 9.51 -9.36
CA LEU A 11 12.46 10.96 -9.24
C LEU A 11 11.91 11.72 -10.45
N GLU A 12 12.06 11.16 -11.65
CA GLU A 12 11.57 11.77 -12.89
C GLU A 12 10.06 11.61 -13.07
N HIS A 13 9.55 10.40 -12.85
CA HIS A 13 8.17 10.03 -13.18
C HIS A 13 7.23 9.91 -11.98
N GLY A 14 7.77 9.96 -10.77
CA GLY A 14 7.00 9.94 -9.52
C GLY A 14 6.54 8.55 -9.07
N TYR A 15 6.95 7.47 -9.74
CA TYR A 15 6.71 6.10 -9.29
C TYR A 15 7.76 5.12 -9.84
N VAL A 16 7.87 3.93 -9.25
CA VAL A 16 8.70 2.81 -9.72
C VAL A 16 8.06 1.48 -9.31
N LEU A 17 8.21 0.45 -10.15
CA LEU A 17 7.86 -0.94 -9.82
C LEU A 17 9.13 -1.70 -9.45
N VAL A 18 9.14 -2.36 -8.30
CA VAL A 18 10.25 -3.19 -7.82
C VAL A 18 9.74 -4.61 -7.64
N GLU A 19 10.34 -5.56 -8.35
CA GLU A 19 9.94 -6.97 -8.30
C GLU A 19 10.71 -7.76 -7.23
N ASN A 20 10.13 -8.87 -6.78
CA ASN A 20 10.76 -9.82 -5.85
C ASN A 20 11.14 -9.21 -4.48
N VAL A 21 10.30 -8.31 -3.96
CA VAL A 21 10.49 -7.72 -2.63
C VAL A 21 10.01 -8.62 -1.49
N VAL A 22 9.22 -9.64 -1.82
CA VAL A 22 8.82 -10.74 -0.92
C VAL A 22 8.77 -12.05 -1.70
N THR A 23 8.82 -13.16 -0.97
CA THR A 23 8.67 -14.51 -1.51
C THR A 23 7.20 -14.84 -1.82
N ALA A 24 6.99 -15.87 -2.64
CA ALA A 24 5.65 -16.38 -2.94
C ALA A 24 4.95 -16.91 -1.68
N ASP A 25 5.68 -17.50 -0.74
CA ASP A 25 5.12 -18.03 0.51
C ASP A 25 4.65 -16.89 1.43
N GLU A 26 5.45 -15.82 1.58
CA GLU A 26 5.05 -14.62 2.33
C GLU A 26 3.81 -13.96 1.72
N ALA A 27 3.78 -13.80 0.39
CA ALA A 27 2.64 -13.23 -0.30
C ALA A 27 1.38 -14.10 -0.16
N GLY A 28 1.52 -15.42 -0.33
CA GLY A 28 0.44 -16.41 -0.19
C GLY A 28 -0.16 -16.42 1.21
N ALA A 29 0.67 -16.34 2.26
CA ALA A 29 0.19 -16.31 3.64
C ALA A 29 -0.65 -15.06 3.96
N VAL A 30 -0.42 -13.93 3.26
CA VAL A 30 -1.31 -12.76 3.37
C VAL A 30 -2.60 -12.99 2.58
N VAL A 31 -2.54 -13.61 1.39
CA VAL A 31 -3.75 -13.96 0.62
C VAL A 31 -4.67 -14.87 1.45
N ASP A 32 -4.13 -15.91 2.07
CA ASP A 32 -4.88 -16.85 2.91
C ASP A 32 -5.54 -16.13 4.09
N LEU A 33 -4.80 -15.24 4.78
CA LEU A 33 -5.35 -14.39 5.84
C LEU A 33 -6.56 -13.56 5.35
N LEU A 34 -6.43 -12.91 4.19
CA LEU A 34 -7.49 -12.06 3.65
C LEU A 34 -8.71 -12.90 3.24
N CYS A 35 -8.48 -14.08 2.67
CA CYS A 35 -9.51 -15.04 2.31
C CYS A 35 -10.28 -15.54 3.54
N ASP A 36 -9.57 -15.93 4.59
CA ASP A 36 -10.17 -16.39 5.85
C ASP A 36 -10.96 -15.28 6.54
N TYR A 37 -10.40 -14.07 6.61
CA TYR A 37 -11.07 -12.93 7.25
C TYR A 37 -12.34 -12.51 6.51
N LEU A 38 -12.31 -12.50 5.18
CA LEU A 38 -13.45 -12.10 4.36
C LEU A 38 -14.45 -13.24 4.12
N ASP A 39 -14.08 -14.48 4.43
CA ASP A 39 -14.80 -15.71 4.05
C ASP A 39 -14.99 -15.78 2.52
N VAL A 40 -13.88 -15.65 1.79
CA VAL A 40 -13.85 -15.68 0.31
C VAL A 40 -12.84 -16.70 -0.22
N ASN A 41 -13.19 -17.34 -1.34
CA ASN A 41 -12.30 -18.27 -2.03
C ASN A 41 -11.41 -17.50 -3.05
N PRO A 42 -10.07 -17.64 -2.99
CA PRO A 42 -9.14 -16.89 -3.85
C PRO A 42 -9.26 -17.24 -5.34
N HIS A 43 -9.78 -18.42 -5.66
CA HIS A 43 -9.99 -18.93 -7.02
C HIS A 43 -11.45 -18.80 -7.49
N ALA A 44 -12.36 -18.42 -6.60
CA ALA A 44 -13.75 -18.23 -6.99
C ALA A 44 -13.93 -16.80 -7.51
N SER A 45 -14.20 -16.68 -8.81
CA SER A 45 -15.00 -15.56 -9.26
C SER A 45 -16.34 -15.68 -8.54
N ILE A 46 -16.70 -14.76 -7.64
CA ILE A 46 -18.05 -14.79 -7.05
C ILE A 46 -18.90 -13.67 -7.68
N PRO A 47 -19.51 -13.92 -8.87
CA PRO A 47 -20.69 -13.18 -9.27
C PRO A 47 -21.76 -13.30 -8.18
N GLY A 48 -22.15 -12.18 -7.58
CA GLY A 48 -23.30 -12.15 -6.67
C GLY A 48 -23.00 -12.43 -5.20
N PHE A 49 -21.75 -12.39 -4.73
CA PHE A 49 -21.48 -12.31 -3.28
C PHE A 49 -22.25 -11.10 -2.72
N ARG A 50 -23.00 -11.30 -1.64
CA ARG A 50 -23.59 -10.18 -0.89
C ARG A 50 -22.43 -9.40 -0.30
N ARG A 51 -21.99 -8.39 -1.05
CA ARG A 51 -20.93 -7.50 -0.60
C ARG A 51 -21.27 -6.98 0.79
N LYS A 52 -20.45 -7.29 1.79
CA LYS A 52 -20.58 -6.64 3.10
C LYS A 52 -20.35 -5.14 2.89
N ALA A 53 -20.99 -4.30 3.70
CA ALA A 53 -20.83 -2.86 3.62
C ALA A 53 -19.34 -2.49 3.82
N GLY A 54 -18.65 -2.08 2.75
CA GLY A 54 -17.20 -1.82 2.73
C GLY A 54 -16.47 -2.39 1.50
N GLU A 55 -16.96 -3.47 0.90
CA GLU A 55 -16.36 -4.13 -0.29
C GLU A 55 -16.52 -3.34 -1.62
N VAL A 56 -17.00 -2.10 -1.56
CA VAL A 56 -17.79 -1.51 -2.67
C VAL A 56 -17.05 -0.41 -3.45
N ALA A 57 -15.88 0.07 -3.02
CA ALA A 57 -15.13 1.08 -3.80
C ALA A 57 -13.60 0.98 -3.72
N GLN A 58 -13.04 0.96 -2.50
CA GLN A 58 -11.58 1.00 -2.31
C GLN A 58 -10.96 -0.38 -2.08
N GLY A 59 -11.75 -1.37 -1.65
CA GLY A 59 -11.27 -2.75 -1.41
C GLY A 59 -10.35 -2.86 -0.20
N ILE A 60 -10.54 -2.05 0.84
CA ILE A 60 -9.72 -2.05 2.05
C ILE A 60 -10.15 -3.19 2.99
N VAL A 61 -9.17 -3.89 3.54
CA VAL A 61 -9.35 -4.92 4.57
C VAL A 61 -8.65 -4.43 5.85
N PRO A 62 -9.39 -4.18 6.96
CA PRO A 62 -8.91 -3.45 8.13
C PRO A 62 -8.03 -4.31 9.07
N LEU A 63 -7.03 -4.99 8.52
CA LEU A 63 -6.07 -5.82 9.24
C LEU A 63 -4.69 -5.17 9.23
N HIS A 64 -4.01 -5.18 10.38
CA HIS A 64 -2.78 -4.44 10.61
C HIS A 64 -1.69 -5.35 11.18
N GLN A 65 -2.02 -6.16 12.19
CA GLN A 65 -1.04 -6.73 13.12
C GLN A 65 -0.85 -8.25 13.00
N HIS A 66 -1.53 -8.90 12.06
CA HIS A 66 -1.37 -10.34 11.86
C HIS A 66 0.08 -10.70 11.46
N GLN A 67 0.54 -11.91 11.82
CA GLN A 67 1.91 -12.38 11.56
C GLN A 67 2.29 -12.25 10.08
N SER A 68 1.44 -12.74 9.15
CA SER A 68 1.74 -12.68 7.72
C SER A 68 1.89 -11.25 7.17
N LEU A 69 1.17 -10.27 7.73
CA LEU A 69 1.36 -8.86 7.37
C LEU A 69 2.69 -8.31 7.89
N TRP A 70 3.19 -8.82 9.01
CA TRP A 70 4.51 -8.47 9.54
C TRP A 70 5.63 -9.14 8.77
N ASP A 71 5.46 -10.38 8.32
CA ASP A 71 6.45 -11.12 7.55
C ASP A 71 6.82 -10.39 6.25
N THR A 72 5.83 -9.87 5.51
CA THR A 72 6.08 -9.04 4.32
C THR A 72 6.75 -7.70 4.65
N ARG A 73 6.37 -7.04 5.76
CA ARG A 73 6.96 -5.76 6.20
C ARG A 73 8.42 -5.90 6.60
N GLN A 74 8.77 -7.03 7.20
CA GLN A 74 10.13 -7.30 7.69
C GLN A 74 10.99 -8.08 6.69
N SER A 75 10.53 -8.25 5.45
CA SER A 75 11.31 -8.91 4.41
C SER A 75 12.57 -8.09 4.08
N PRO A 76 13.77 -8.68 4.01
CA PRO A 76 15.00 -7.95 3.72
C PRO A 76 14.96 -7.21 2.38
N ASN A 77 14.36 -7.80 1.34
CA ASN A 77 14.24 -7.12 0.04
C ASN A 77 13.23 -5.97 0.10
N MET A 78 12.16 -6.07 0.90
CA MET A 78 11.25 -4.95 1.13
C MET A 78 12.00 -3.76 1.75
N HIS A 79 12.81 -4.01 2.79
CA HIS A 79 13.62 -2.97 3.42
C HIS A 79 14.69 -2.40 2.49
N GLU A 80 15.37 -3.24 1.71
CA GLU A 80 16.36 -2.82 0.72
C GLU A 80 15.74 -1.88 -0.34
N ALA A 81 14.49 -2.14 -0.77
CA ALA A 81 13.83 -1.34 -1.79
C ALA A 81 13.63 0.10 -1.32
N PHE A 82 13.11 0.27 -0.11
CA PHE A 82 12.95 1.60 0.47
C PHE A 82 14.28 2.23 0.89
N SER A 83 15.28 1.42 1.28
CA SER A 83 16.60 1.93 1.63
C SER A 83 17.30 2.59 0.44
N GLN A 84 17.19 2.00 -0.76
CA GLN A 84 17.68 2.59 -2.01
C GLN A 84 16.91 3.88 -2.36
N VAL A 85 15.59 3.91 -2.18
CA VAL A 85 14.76 5.10 -2.43
C VAL A 85 15.15 6.29 -1.55
N TYR A 86 15.48 6.04 -0.28
CA TYR A 86 15.84 7.08 0.68
C TYR A 86 17.35 7.36 0.76
N ASP A 87 18.19 6.57 0.10
CA ASP A 87 19.64 6.51 0.34
C ASP A 87 19.96 6.42 1.85
N ASN A 88 19.17 5.62 2.56
CA ASN A 88 19.22 5.50 4.02
C ASN A 88 18.60 4.18 4.47
N HIS A 89 19.34 3.39 5.23
CA HIS A 89 18.87 2.12 5.78
C HIS A 89 18.06 2.29 7.07
N ARG A 90 18.19 3.42 7.78
CA ARG A 90 17.53 3.69 9.06
C ARG A 90 16.09 4.12 8.85
N LEU A 91 15.23 3.12 8.64
CA LEU A 91 13.83 3.32 8.27
C LEU A 91 12.89 2.69 9.30
N TRP A 92 11.71 3.27 9.44
CA TRP A 92 10.59 2.65 10.13
C TRP A 92 9.47 2.33 9.14
N VAL A 93 8.88 1.14 9.27
CA VAL A 93 7.81 0.66 8.38
C VAL A 93 6.44 1.12 8.85
N THR A 94 5.53 1.51 7.97
CA THR A 94 4.17 1.82 8.40
C THR A 94 3.37 0.55 8.70
N VAL A 95 2.50 0.65 9.70
CA VAL A 95 1.51 -0.38 9.99
C VAL A 95 0.20 0.05 9.33
N ASP A 96 0.06 -0.26 8.05
CA ASP A 96 -1.16 0.02 7.26
C ASP A 96 -1.90 -1.28 6.90
N ARG A 97 -3.00 -1.13 6.19
CA ARG A 97 -4.01 -2.15 5.89
C ARG A 97 -3.64 -2.99 4.67
N ALA A 98 -4.43 -4.03 4.45
CA ALA A 98 -4.42 -4.80 3.24
C ALA A 98 -5.58 -4.43 2.30
N SER A 99 -5.59 -5.01 1.12
CA SER A 99 -6.62 -4.80 0.12
C SER A 99 -7.03 -6.07 -0.59
N TYR A 100 -8.33 -6.27 -0.71
CA TYR A 100 -8.98 -7.25 -1.56
C TYR A 100 -9.93 -6.53 -2.51
N LYS A 101 -9.73 -6.72 -3.81
CA LYS A 101 -10.52 -6.04 -4.84
C LYS A 101 -11.15 -7.03 -5.81
N PRO A 102 -12.42 -7.43 -5.60
CA PRO A 102 -13.13 -8.29 -6.54
C PRO A 102 -13.50 -7.52 -7.81
N ARG A 103 -13.98 -8.22 -8.84
CA ARG A 103 -14.55 -7.61 -10.04
C ARG A 103 -15.51 -6.47 -9.67
N LEU A 104 -15.44 -5.34 -10.35
CA LEU A 104 -16.33 -4.21 -10.18
C LEU A 104 -17.79 -4.64 -10.45
N SER A 105 -18.69 -4.18 -9.58
CA SER A 105 -20.12 -4.42 -9.74
C SER A 105 -20.66 -3.56 -10.88
N GLU A 106 -21.55 -4.11 -11.69
CA GLU A 106 -22.28 -3.33 -12.71
C GLU A 106 -23.08 -2.16 -12.10
N ARG A 107 -23.47 -2.28 -10.82
CA ARG A 107 -24.13 -1.20 -10.07
C ARG A 107 -23.26 0.03 -9.83
N ALA A 108 -21.94 -0.07 -10.03
CA ALA A 108 -21.03 1.05 -9.89
C ALA A 108 -21.20 2.10 -11.00
N GLY A 109 -21.79 1.72 -12.14
CA GLY A 109 -22.06 2.64 -13.25
C GLY A 109 -20.82 3.17 -13.98
N ALA A 110 -19.64 2.59 -13.74
CA ALA A 110 -18.41 2.93 -14.43
C ALA A 110 -18.24 2.14 -15.73
N SER A 111 -17.56 2.72 -16.71
CA SER A 111 -17.21 2.13 -17.99
C SER A 111 -15.77 1.61 -18.00
N LYS A 112 -15.49 0.57 -18.80
CA LYS A 112 -14.13 0.01 -18.89
C LYS A 112 -13.16 1.11 -19.34
N GLY A 113 -12.11 1.32 -18.56
CA GLY A 113 -11.09 2.36 -18.79
C GLY A 113 -11.24 3.57 -17.88
N ASP A 114 -12.42 3.79 -17.28
CA ASP A 114 -12.63 4.86 -16.31
C ASP A 114 -11.66 4.72 -15.14
N PRO A 115 -11.02 5.82 -14.70
CA PRO A 115 -10.28 5.81 -13.44
C PRO A 115 -11.26 5.66 -12.28
N ASN A 116 -10.77 5.11 -11.18
CA ASN A 116 -11.44 5.21 -9.89
C ASN A 116 -11.24 6.63 -9.32
N ALA A 117 -11.45 6.82 -8.02
CA ALA A 117 -11.25 8.11 -7.36
C ALA A 117 -9.76 8.48 -7.25
N ILE A 118 -9.22 9.16 -8.29
CA ILE A 118 -7.89 9.77 -8.24
C ILE A 118 -7.85 10.81 -7.11
N HIS A 119 -6.79 10.75 -6.30
CA HIS A 119 -6.56 11.65 -5.17
C HIS A 119 -5.07 11.82 -4.91
N ILE A 120 -4.76 12.75 -4.00
CA ILE A 120 -3.43 12.97 -3.44
C ILE A 120 -3.61 12.94 -1.93
N ASP A 121 -2.84 12.12 -1.22
CA ASP A 121 -3.02 11.92 0.23
C ASP A 121 -2.44 13.05 1.08
N ARG A 122 -1.59 13.89 0.49
CA ARG A 122 -1.00 15.06 1.13
C ARG A 122 -1.35 16.36 0.40
N PRO A 123 -1.34 17.52 1.09
CA PRO A 123 -1.56 18.80 0.43
C PRO A 123 -0.54 19.04 -0.69
N VAL A 124 -0.97 19.56 -1.85
CA VAL A 124 -0.09 19.76 -3.01
C VAL A 124 1.07 20.72 -2.72
N LEU A 125 0.83 21.73 -1.88
CA LEU A 125 1.87 22.69 -1.45
C LEU A 125 2.76 22.18 -0.32
N ASP A 126 2.49 20.97 0.18
CA ASP A 126 3.34 20.35 1.19
C ASP A 126 4.64 19.86 0.54
N THR A 127 5.57 20.80 0.44
CA THR A 127 6.96 20.59 -0.01
C THR A 127 7.86 20.12 1.14
N SER A 128 7.29 19.69 2.27
CA SER A 128 8.10 19.03 3.30
C SER A 128 8.80 17.79 2.71
N SER A 129 9.76 17.27 3.46
CA SER A 129 10.69 16.21 3.06
C SER A 129 10.07 15.17 2.12
N PHE A 130 10.87 14.75 1.14
CA PHE A 130 10.55 13.65 0.23
C PHE A 130 9.90 12.48 0.99
N ALA A 131 8.73 12.08 0.53
CA ALA A 131 7.94 11.02 1.14
C ALA A 131 7.35 10.15 0.03
N VAL A 132 7.37 8.84 0.25
CA VAL A 132 6.80 7.86 -0.67
C VAL A 132 5.72 7.04 0.00
N GLN A 133 4.89 6.43 -0.83
CA GLN A 133 3.92 5.41 -0.44
C GLN A 133 4.19 4.14 -1.23
N GLY A 134 3.61 3.02 -0.80
CA GLY A 134 3.83 1.74 -1.46
C GLY A 134 2.65 0.79 -1.39
N VAL A 135 2.50 -0.02 -2.44
CA VAL A 135 1.49 -1.08 -2.55
C VAL A 135 2.13 -2.33 -3.12
N LEU A 136 2.19 -3.36 -2.29
CA LEU A 136 2.67 -4.69 -2.63
C LEU A 136 1.55 -5.48 -3.31
N TYR A 137 1.82 -6.04 -4.48
CA TYR A 137 0.96 -7.03 -5.11
C TYR A 137 1.23 -8.41 -4.52
N LEU A 138 0.20 -9.01 -3.93
CA LEU A 138 0.27 -10.33 -3.31
C LEU A 138 0.04 -11.46 -4.31
N THR A 139 -0.56 -11.13 -5.46
CA THR A 139 -0.78 -12.02 -6.61
C THR A 139 -0.39 -11.28 -7.89
N ASP A 140 -0.19 -12.02 -8.98
CA ASP A 140 -0.09 -11.43 -10.31
C ASP A 140 -1.26 -10.47 -10.54
N THR A 141 -0.95 -9.25 -10.95
CA THR A 141 -1.91 -8.16 -11.09
C THR A 141 -1.77 -7.55 -12.48
N ALA A 142 -2.77 -7.79 -13.34
CA ALA A 142 -2.87 -7.14 -14.65
C ALA A 142 -3.38 -5.69 -14.54
N GLU A 143 -3.15 -4.88 -15.58
CA GLU A 143 -3.53 -3.45 -15.59
C GLU A 143 -5.03 -3.24 -15.30
N ASP A 144 -5.90 -4.10 -15.83
CA ASP A 144 -7.34 -4.02 -15.63
C ASP A 144 -7.87 -4.84 -14.45
N GLN A 145 -6.99 -5.42 -13.62
CA GLN A 145 -7.34 -6.20 -12.41
C GLN A 145 -7.47 -5.32 -11.15
N GLY A 146 -7.59 -4.00 -11.33
CA GLY A 146 -7.55 -3.06 -10.20
C GLY A 146 -6.14 -2.79 -9.71
N ALA A 147 -5.17 -2.79 -10.64
CA ALA A 147 -3.82 -2.30 -10.41
C ALA A 147 -3.82 -0.88 -9.82
N TRP A 148 -2.70 -0.50 -9.18
CA TRP A 148 -2.42 0.89 -8.88
C TRP A 148 -2.43 1.71 -10.17
N GLU A 149 -3.08 2.86 -10.12
CA GLU A 149 -3.20 3.77 -11.26
C GLU A 149 -2.86 5.19 -10.86
N CYS A 150 -2.30 5.96 -11.80
CA CYS A 150 -1.85 7.31 -11.58
C CYS A 150 -2.04 8.22 -12.78
N VAL A 151 -1.77 9.51 -12.58
CA VAL A 151 -1.91 10.56 -13.60
C VAL A 151 -0.57 11.29 -13.78
N PRO A 152 0.38 10.72 -14.55
CA PRO A 152 1.74 11.29 -14.68
C PRO A 152 1.75 12.74 -15.19
N GLY A 153 0.88 13.06 -16.14
CA GLY A 153 0.78 14.42 -16.68
C GLY A 153 0.38 15.47 -15.64
N LEU A 154 -0.52 15.11 -14.70
CA LEU A 154 -0.91 15.99 -13.60
C LEU A 154 0.20 16.09 -12.55
N TYR A 155 0.90 14.99 -12.26
CA TYR A 155 2.09 15.02 -11.40
C TYR A 155 3.16 15.98 -11.93
N GLN A 156 3.46 15.96 -13.23
CA GLN A 156 4.45 16.88 -13.82
C GLN A 156 4.04 18.35 -13.66
N ARG A 157 2.74 18.66 -13.81
CA ARG A 157 2.22 20.02 -13.57
C ARG A 157 2.35 20.43 -12.10
N ILE A 158 2.09 19.51 -11.17
CA ILE A 158 2.32 19.74 -9.73
C ILE A 158 3.80 20.04 -9.47
N LYS A 159 4.72 19.23 -10.02
CA LYS A 159 6.17 19.42 -9.83
C LYS A 159 6.70 20.72 -10.42
N ARG A 160 6.08 21.23 -11.49
CA ARG A 160 6.39 22.55 -12.08
C ARG A 160 5.81 23.73 -11.30
N GLY A 161 4.88 23.48 -10.36
CA GLY A 161 4.16 24.51 -9.63
C GLY A 161 2.95 25.07 -10.37
N ASP A 162 2.51 24.45 -11.47
CA ASP A 162 1.35 24.90 -12.26
C ASP A 162 0.01 24.56 -11.59
N VAL A 163 0.04 23.63 -10.62
CA VAL A 163 -1.11 23.17 -9.84
C VAL A 163 -0.73 23.23 -8.36
N THR A 164 -1.47 24.02 -7.60
CA THR A 164 -1.19 24.28 -6.17
C THR A 164 -2.21 23.62 -5.24
N SER A 165 -3.23 22.96 -5.78
CA SER A 165 -4.25 22.24 -5.03
C SER A 165 -4.93 21.22 -5.92
N PHE A 166 -5.44 20.15 -5.34
CA PHE A 166 -6.29 19.17 -6.01
C PHE A 166 -7.33 18.63 -5.02
N ASP A 167 -8.60 18.89 -5.28
CA ASP A 167 -9.72 18.28 -4.56
C ASP A 167 -10.50 17.38 -5.51
N ARG A 168 -10.40 16.06 -5.29
CA ARG A 168 -11.10 15.03 -6.08
C ARG A 168 -12.63 15.20 -6.16
N ARG A 169 -13.23 16.05 -5.32
CA ARG A 169 -14.67 16.33 -5.33
C ARG A 169 -15.05 17.39 -6.37
N THR A 170 -14.13 18.27 -6.73
CA THR A 170 -14.37 19.40 -7.63
C THR A 170 -13.50 19.36 -8.87
N ASP A 171 -12.31 18.79 -8.77
CA ASP A 171 -11.34 18.72 -9.86
C ASP A 171 -11.49 17.43 -10.67
N SER A 172 -11.28 17.56 -11.98
CA SER A 172 -11.35 16.45 -12.93
C SER A 172 -9.97 16.10 -13.47
N VAL A 173 -9.77 14.82 -13.74
CA VAL A 173 -8.61 14.28 -14.47
C VAL A 173 -8.94 13.96 -15.93
N GLU A 174 -10.10 14.42 -16.42
CA GLU A 174 -10.49 14.29 -17.82
C GLU A 174 -9.42 14.90 -18.74
N GLY A 175 -9.10 14.19 -19.82
CA GLY A 175 -8.07 14.58 -20.78
C GLY A 175 -6.64 14.25 -20.37
N TYR A 176 -6.39 13.78 -19.13
CA TYR A 176 -5.10 13.20 -18.77
C TYR A 176 -5.04 11.71 -19.12
N GLU A 177 -3.84 11.23 -19.44
CA GLU A 177 -3.55 9.81 -19.49
C GLU A 177 -3.62 9.20 -18.09
N ILE A 178 -4.35 8.09 -17.95
CA ILE A 178 -4.36 7.27 -16.75
C ILE A 178 -3.42 6.09 -16.96
N LYS A 179 -2.29 6.08 -16.24
CA LYS A 179 -1.32 4.99 -16.28
C LYS A 179 -1.69 3.95 -15.23
N ARG A 180 -1.73 2.68 -15.63
CA ARG A 180 -1.95 1.53 -14.75
C ARG A 180 -0.68 0.69 -14.72
N VAL A 181 -0.26 0.26 -13.53
CA VAL A 181 1.02 -0.44 -13.36
C VAL A 181 0.73 -1.89 -12.96
N ALA A 182 0.79 -2.79 -13.94
CA ALA A 182 0.76 -4.24 -13.69
C ALA A 182 2.07 -4.70 -13.02
N GLY A 183 2.03 -5.85 -12.35
CA GLY A 183 3.21 -6.46 -11.77
C GLY A 183 2.97 -7.90 -11.34
N PRO A 184 4.02 -8.74 -11.29
CA PRO A 184 3.93 -10.10 -10.77
C PRO A 184 3.69 -10.10 -9.26
N ALA A 185 3.24 -11.24 -8.72
CA ALA A 185 3.18 -11.45 -7.27
C ALA A 185 4.54 -11.16 -6.61
N GLY A 186 4.52 -10.48 -5.46
CA GLY A 186 5.71 -10.10 -4.73
C GLY A 186 6.42 -8.85 -5.28
N SER A 187 5.79 -8.12 -6.20
CA SER A 187 6.26 -6.79 -6.62
C SER A 187 5.59 -5.67 -5.81
N ILE A 188 6.29 -4.56 -5.61
CA ILE A 188 5.79 -3.35 -4.97
C ILE A 188 5.86 -2.18 -5.95
N VAL A 189 4.78 -1.41 -6.04
CA VAL A 189 4.81 -0.08 -6.65
C VAL A 189 5.11 0.93 -5.54
N ILE A 190 6.16 1.73 -5.69
CA ILE A 190 6.54 2.83 -4.79
C ILE A 190 6.30 4.14 -5.54
N TRP A 191 5.67 5.13 -4.92
CA TRP A 191 5.40 6.43 -5.58
C TRP A 191 5.63 7.63 -4.66
N ASP A 192 5.98 8.76 -5.27
CA ASP A 192 6.08 10.07 -4.60
C ASP A 192 4.70 10.47 -4.04
N GLY A 193 4.62 10.89 -2.78
CA GLY A 193 3.37 11.25 -2.12
C GLY A 193 2.56 12.37 -2.80
N LEU A 194 3.14 13.13 -3.73
CA LEU A 194 2.44 14.10 -4.57
C LEU A 194 1.82 13.52 -5.86
N MET A 195 2.07 12.24 -6.17
CA MET A 195 1.50 11.56 -7.34
C MET A 195 -0.02 11.45 -7.20
N PRO A 196 -0.81 12.03 -8.13
CA PRO A 196 -2.24 11.77 -8.20
C PRO A 196 -2.48 10.32 -8.58
N HIS A 197 -3.11 9.57 -7.68
CA HIS A 197 -3.21 8.13 -7.80
C HIS A 197 -4.54 7.58 -7.27
N SER A 198 -4.80 6.29 -7.57
CA SER A 198 -5.87 5.52 -6.96
C SER A 198 -5.56 4.02 -7.02
N SER A 199 -6.41 3.24 -6.35
CA SER A 199 -6.55 1.82 -6.62
C SER A 199 -7.55 1.69 -7.78
N GLY A 200 -7.11 1.27 -8.96
CA GLY A 200 -7.95 1.22 -10.16
C GLY A 200 -9.13 0.26 -10.05
N HIS A 201 -10.12 0.38 -10.92
CA HIS A 201 -11.22 -0.59 -10.97
C HIS A 201 -10.74 -1.97 -11.43
N ASN A 202 -11.29 -3.04 -10.84
CA ASN A 202 -11.05 -4.41 -11.32
C ASN A 202 -12.12 -4.80 -12.34
N TRP A 203 -11.75 -4.94 -13.60
CA TRP A 203 -12.63 -5.31 -14.71
C TRP A 203 -12.60 -6.81 -15.01
N THR A 204 -11.67 -7.54 -14.42
CA THR A 204 -11.46 -8.98 -14.64
C THR A 204 -12.29 -9.82 -13.67
N ASN A 205 -12.34 -11.13 -13.88
CA ASN A 205 -12.95 -12.08 -12.95
C ASN A 205 -11.99 -12.52 -11.84
N THR A 206 -10.72 -12.13 -11.89
CA THR A 206 -9.70 -12.48 -10.90
C THR A 206 -9.62 -11.34 -9.88
N PRO A 207 -9.79 -11.60 -8.57
CA PRO A 207 -9.60 -10.56 -7.57
C PRO A 207 -8.15 -10.07 -7.52
N ARG A 208 -7.94 -8.84 -7.07
CA ARG A 208 -6.60 -8.33 -6.72
C ARG A 208 -6.39 -8.34 -5.23
N PHE A 209 -5.28 -8.91 -4.81
CA PHE A 209 -4.82 -8.90 -3.43
C PHE A 209 -3.59 -8.02 -3.33
N ALA A 210 -3.59 -7.11 -2.36
CA ALA A 210 -2.48 -6.21 -2.13
C ALA A 210 -2.30 -5.90 -0.64
N GLN A 211 -1.12 -5.39 -0.28
CA GLN A 211 -0.82 -4.85 1.04
C GLN A 211 -0.21 -3.46 0.91
N TYR A 212 -0.67 -2.51 1.71
CA TYR A 212 -0.04 -1.19 1.77
C TYR A 212 1.15 -1.24 2.72
N ILE A 213 2.33 -0.93 2.19
CA ILE A 213 3.58 -0.90 2.92
C ILE A 213 4.31 0.34 2.45
N THR A 214 4.65 1.24 3.37
CA THR A 214 5.65 2.27 3.13
C THR A 214 6.67 2.28 4.25
N MET A 215 7.79 2.94 4.02
CA MET A 215 8.80 3.20 5.03
C MET A 215 9.15 4.67 5.01
N HIS A 216 9.63 5.18 6.14
CA HIS A 216 10.12 6.54 6.26
C HIS A 216 11.35 6.55 7.17
N PRO A 217 12.23 7.57 7.05
CA PRO A 217 13.32 7.76 8.02
C PRO A 217 12.80 7.77 9.46
N GLU A 218 13.64 7.34 10.40
CA GLU A 218 13.28 7.30 11.82
C GLU A 218 12.68 8.64 12.30
N GLY A 219 11.61 8.53 13.09
CA GLY A 219 10.91 9.66 13.67
C GLY A 219 11.35 9.97 15.10
N ASP A 220 10.46 10.61 15.86
CA ASP A 220 10.68 10.93 17.25
C ASP A 220 10.32 9.78 18.22
N GLU A 221 10.73 9.96 19.48
CA GLU A 221 10.52 8.98 20.56
C GLU A 221 9.03 8.75 20.87
N ALA A 222 8.17 9.78 20.75
CA ALA A 222 6.75 9.64 21.00
C ALA A 222 6.10 8.72 19.95
N THR A 223 6.43 8.94 18.68
CA THR A 223 6.00 8.10 17.55
C THR A 223 6.52 6.67 17.71
N ARG A 224 7.79 6.50 18.14
CA ARG A 224 8.38 5.17 18.43
C ARG A 224 7.58 4.42 19.49
N GLN A 225 7.31 5.06 20.63
CA GLN A 225 6.57 4.45 21.75
C GLN A 225 5.16 4.03 21.34
N GLU A 226 4.44 4.87 20.61
CA GLU A 226 3.10 4.55 20.12
C GLU A 226 3.11 3.32 19.20
N ARG A 227 4.05 3.26 18.26
CA ARG A 227 4.18 2.14 17.31
C ARG A 227 4.46 0.83 18.04
N VAL A 228 5.39 0.85 19.00
CA VAL A 228 5.74 -0.33 19.80
C VAL A 228 4.54 -0.79 20.64
N SER A 229 3.82 0.11 21.30
CA SER A 229 2.60 -0.23 22.05
C SER A 229 1.51 -0.80 21.15
N ASN A 230 1.29 -0.21 19.97
CA ASN A 230 0.30 -0.72 19.02
C ASN A 230 0.59 -2.17 18.61
N TRP A 231 1.85 -2.50 18.32
CA TRP A 231 2.25 -3.87 18.01
C TRP A 231 2.05 -4.81 19.22
N GLN A 232 2.52 -4.42 20.41
CA GLN A 232 2.38 -5.22 21.65
C GLN A 232 0.91 -5.52 21.99
N ASP A 233 0.03 -4.56 21.72
CA ASP A 233 -1.40 -4.66 22.04
C ASP A 233 -2.24 -5.18 20.86
N ARG A 234 -1.61 -5.45 19.70
CA ARG A 234 -2.27 -5.83 18.43
C ARG A 234 -3.32 -4.80 17.98
N ARG A 235 -3.04 -3.52 18.21
CA ARG A 235 -3.94 -2.41 17.88
C ARG A 235 -3.61 -1.83 16.52
N ALA A 236 -4.63 -1.37 15.83
CA ALA A 236 -4.42 -0.49 14.70
C ALA A 236 -3.81 0.84 15.17
N PRO A 237 -3.01 1.53 14.33
CA PRO A 237 -2.65 2.92 14.59
C PRO A 237 -3.87 3.79 14.93
N PRO A 238 -3.75 4.79 15.82
CA PRO A 238 -4.90 5.53 16.34
C PRO A 238 -5.84 6.11 15.28
N TYR A 239 -5.28 6.59 14.17
CA TYR A 239 -6.05 7.19 13.08
C TYR A 239 -6.95 6.19 12.33
N TRP A 240 -6.69 4.88 12.45
CA TRP A 240 -7.54 3.82 11.89
C TRP A 240 -8.58 3.26 12.86
N ARG A 241 -8.40 3.42 14.17
CA ARG A 241 -9.25 2.79 15.21
C ARG A 241 -10.73 3.19 15.14
N SER A 242 -11.04 4.37 14.61
CA SER A 242 -12.42 4.86 14.46
C SER A 242 -13.04 4.53 13.11
N MET A 243 -12.29 3.86 12.21
CA MET A 243 -12.80 3.52 10.88
C MET A 243 -13.86 2.42 10.96
N PRO A 244 -14.86 2.43 10.07
CA PRO A 244 -15.88 1.38 10.04
C PRO A 244 -15.27 -0.02 9.93
N ASN A 245 -15.83 -0.96 10.69
CA ASN A 245 -15.40 -2.37 10.76
C ASN A 245 -13.97 -2.61 11.28
N GLN A 246 -13.30 -1.59 11.84
CA GLN A 246 -12.04 -1.80 12.53
C GLN A 246 -12.29 -2.53 13.86
N GLU A 247 -11.74 -3.73 13.99
CA GLU A 247 -11.63 -4.42 15.28
C GLU A 247 -10.37 -3.90 16.00
N ASP A 248 -10.51 -3.47 17.25
CA ASP A 248 -9.40 -2.92 18.05
C ASP A 248 -9.56 -3.29 19.54
N PRO A 249 -8.62 -4.05 20.14
CA PRO A 249 -7.47 -4.70 19.48
C PRO A 249 -7.91 -5.76 18.47
N GLU A 250 -7.06 -6.05 17.49
CA GLU A 250 -7.30 -7.15 16.54
C GLU A 250 -7.25 -8.51 17.28
N PRO A 251 -8.02 -9.52 16.84
CA PRO A 251 -8.30 -10.74 17.62
C PRO A 251 -7.16 -11.78 17.57
N TRP A 252 -5.91 -11.33 17.53
CA TRP A 252 -4.74 -12.21 17.49
C TRP A 252 -4.35 -12.65 18.90
N ALA A 253 -4.05 -13.94 19.07
CA ALA A 253 -3.71 -14.49 20.38
C ALA A 253 -2.44 -13.87 20.97
N THR A 254 -1.47 -13.55 20.12
CA THR A 254 -0.17 -12.95 20.49
C THR A 254 0.21 -11.86 19.49
N PRO A 255 1.08 -10.90 19.86
CA PRO A 255 1.74 -10.04 18.87
C PRO A 255 2.49 -10.87 17.83
N ALA A 256 2.65 -10.32 16.63
CA ALA A 256 3.49 -10.93 15.60
C ALA A 256 4.95 -11.04 16.10
N GLN A 257 5.59 -12.16 15.86
CA GLN A 257 7.02 -12.37 16.12
C GLN A 257 7.83 -11.58 15.10
N LEU A 258 8.77 -10.78 15.61
CA LEU A 258 9.64 -9.95 14.80
C LEU A 258 11.02 -10.58 14.67
N THR A 259 11.59 -10.48 13.48
CA THR A 259 13.03 -10.67 13.23
C THR A 259 13.81 -9.48 13.81
N GLU A 260 15.14 -9.56 13.88
CA GLU A 260 15.95 -8.41 14.30
C GLU A 260 15.70 -7.18 13.42
N LEU A 261 15.56 -7.38 12.11
CA LEU A 261 15.17 -6.32 11.16
C LEU A 261 13.76 -5.81 11.48
N GLY A 262 12.80 -6.69 11.75
CA GLY A 262 11.45 -6.32 12.15
C GLY A 262 11.42 -5.46 13.42
N GLU A 263 12.25 -5.78 14.41
CA GLU A 263 12.40 -4.97 15.63
C GLU A 263 12.94 -3.56 15.31
N GLN A 264 13.88 -3.44 14.37
CA GLN A 264 14.42 -2.14 13.92
C GLN A 264 13.39 -1.33 13.13
N LEU A 265 12.69 -1.97 12.19
CA LEU A 265 11.63 -1.36 11.38
C LEU A 265 10.44 -0.91 12.24
N LEU A 266 10.13 -1.63 13.33
CA LEU A 266 9.13 -1.21 14.30
C LEU A 266 9.62 0.00 15.14
N GLY A 267 10.91 0.02 15.49
CA GLY A 267 11.51 0.91 16.47
C GLY A 267 11.62 0.31 17.89
N ALA A 268 11.46 -1.01 18.02
CA ALA A 268 11.67 -1.76 19.27
C ALA A 268 13.17 -2.00 19.55
N ARG A 269 13.98 -2.13 18.49
CA ARG A 269 15.44 -2.16 18.54
C ARG A 269 15.98 -0.91 17.85
N PRO A 270 16.95 -0.18 18.43
CA PRO A 270 17.59 0.92 17.73
C PRO A 270 18.38 0.42 16.53
N TRP A 271 18.49 1.25 15.48
CA TRP A 271 19.51 1.03 14.46
C TRP A 271 20.89 1.20 15.09
N GLY A 272 21.82 0.30 14.76
CA GLY A 272 23.20 0.45 15.21
C GLY A 272 23.88 1.63 14.52
N ASP A 273 24.92 2.18 15.15
CA ASP A 273 25.85 3.07 14.47
C ASP A 273 26.64 2.23 13.46
N THR A 274 26.17 2.16 12.22
CA THR A 274 27.01 1.69 11.10
C THR A 274 27.64 2.91 10.45
N ALA A 275 28.97 2.89 10.46
CA ALA A 275 29.89 3.93 10.00
C ALA A 275 29.91 4.10 8.48
#